data_AF-A0A1V9YFU7-F1
#
_entry.id   AF-A0A1V9YFU7-F1
#
_cell.length_a   1.000
_cell.length_b   1.000
_cell.length_c   1.000
_cell.angle_alpha   90.00
_cell.angle_beta   90.00
_cell.angle_gamma   90.00
#
_symmetry.space_group_name_H-M   'P 1'
#
loop_
_entity.id
_entity.type
_entity.pdbx_description
1 polymer ?
#
loop_
_entity_poly.entity_id
_entity_poly.type
_entity_poly.pdbx_seq_one_letter_code
_entity_poly.pdbx_strand_id
1 'polypeptide(L)'
;MLPHHKSRRPEPGQSTAYLKYGLGALFTLVCLKFLFFFDPIAVEDMLPYREQTLYKFTTQYGDFVLELFPNHAPATVAHFEKLIASGYYLKNAGFYRAEPGFVVQAGGFVHDNPSPFGTVDVEYSLPSEERTVVMARSSDPASGSTEFSIMLQDNSAINAPQGDSPGYTVFGRVHAGYPRVVAMAEGMSEGYLAKKNKDQAVPFEAIEKITGLVPLTLELRAVSDAIQDALATQYSVVMFGKTTCPYCKKAKAILKEIKAEVHVVELDLLPPGVASQYQDMLEALTGRRTVPNILLNGKSIGGGDDVEALHQAQKLAPMVQKIGALAKSVVLDSITKNPLVVFTKSYDPYSKDVKKLLKALGAKMLVVELDTRDDGAAIMYNLQKLTGRKTTPNVFVAGKTIGGADDTKALHESGELTLLLQQAGAL
;
A
#
# COMPACT_ATOMS: atom_id res chain seq x y z
N MET A 1 -5.46 -84.00 63.27
CA MET A 1 -6.56 -84.89 62.82
C MET A 1 -7.29 -84.20 61.68
N LEU A 2 -7.08 -84.68 60.46
CA LEU A 2 -7.92 -84.38 59.30
C LEU A 2 -9.27 -85.10 59.44
N PRO A 3 -10.32 -84.57 58.81
CA PRO A 3 -11.23 -85.42 58.08
C PRO A 3 -11.28 -85.04 56.60
N HIS A 4 -11.07 -86.06 55.77
CA HIS A 4 -11.39 -86.08 54.36
C HIS A 4 -12.90 -85.98 54.15
N HIS A 5 -13.34 -85.19 53.15
CA HIS A 5 -14.58 -85.47 52.44
C HIS A 5 -14.41 -85.29 50.93
N LYS A 6 -14.93 -86.27 50.20
CA LYS A 6 -14.78 -86.50 48.75
C LYS A 6 -15.60 -85.55 47.89
N SER A 7 -15.01 -85.30 46.71
CA SER A 7 -15.47 -84.70 45.45
C SER A 7 -16.97 -84.63 45.12
N ARG A 8 -17.36 -83.49 44.51
CA ARG A 8 -18.25 -83.40 43.36
C ARG A 8 -17.67 -82.39 42.34
N ARG A 9 -17.46 -82.81 41.09
CA ARG A 9 -17.22 -81.90 39.95
C ARG A 9 -18.58 -81.35 39.48
N PRO A 10 -18.68 -80.05 39.17
CA PRO A 10 -19.60 -79.54 38.17
C PRO A 10 -18.86 -79.29 36.84
N GLU A 11 -19.62 -79.42 35.76
CA GLU A 11 -19.24 -79.41 34.35
C GLU A 11 -18.68 -78.08 33.82
N PRO A 12 -17.95 -78.09 32.69
CA PRO A 12 -17.43 -76.89 32.06
C PRO A 12 -18.52 -76.25 31.19
N GLY A 13 -19.04 -75.10 31.62
CA GLY A 13 -19.98 -74.34 30.81
C GLY A 13 -20.18 -72.93 31.33
N GLN A 14 -19.91 -71.96 30.46
CA GLN A 14 -20.25 -70.53 30.58
C GLN A 14 -19.39 -69.67 31.52
N SER A 15 -18.19 -69.28 31.07
CA SER A 15 -17.56 -68.04 31.59
C SER A 15 -16.60 -67.33 30.62
N THR A 16 -16.68 -67.61 29.31
CA THR A 16 -15.73 -67.02 28.33
C THR A 16 -16.38 -66.23 27.21
N ALA A 17 -17.63 -65.81 27.37
CA ALA A 17 -18.28 -64.88 26.44
C ALA A 17 -18.08 -63.40 26.82
N TYR A 18 -18.11 -63.04 28.11
CA TYR A 18 -18.11 -61.63 28.52
C TYR A 18 -16.74 -60.95 28.50
N LEU A 19 -15.63 -61.70 28.52
CA LEU A 19 -14.27 -61.12 28.53
C LEU A 19 -13.74 -60.80 27.12
N LYS A 20 -14.30 -61.39 26.06
CA LYS A 20 -13.89 -61.13 24.66
C LYS A 20 -14.56 -59.89 24.06
N TYR A 21 -15.76 -59.54 24.50
CA TYR A 21 -16.43 -58.30 24.07
C TYR A 21 -16.00 -57.07 24.88
N GLY A 22 -15.45 -57.24 26.09
CA GLY A 22 -14.93 -56.14 26.92
C GLY A 22 -13.65 -55.49 26.37
N LEU A 23 -12.70 -56.28 25.87
CA LEU A 23 -11.46 -55.74 25.28
C LEU A 23 -11.71 -55.13 23.88
N GLY A 24 -12.58 -55.74 23.08
CA GLY A 24 -12.98 -55.21 21.77
C GLY A 24 -13.73 -53.88 21.90
N ALA A 25 -14.71 -53.80 22.81
CA ALA A 25 -15.47 -52.59 23.08
C ALA A 25 -14.58 -51.44 23.60
N LEU A 26 -13.60 -51.74 24.47
CA LEU A 26 -12.65 -50.75 24.97
C LEU A 26 -11.70 -50.26 23.86
N PHE A 27 -11.23 -51.13 22.97
CA PHE A 27 -10.38 -50.72 21.83
C PHE A 27 -11.18 -49.91 20.80
N THR A 28 -12.43 -50.28 20.49
CA THR A 28 -13.31 -49.45 19.64
C THR A 28 -13.73 -48.14 20.29
N LEU A 29 -13.90 -48.06 21.63
CA LEU A 29 -14.20 -46.81 22.33
C LEU A 29 -12.97 -45.90 22.49
N VAL A 30 -11.77 -46.47 22.61
CA VAL A 30 -10.50 -45.72 22.58
C VAL A 30 -10.22 -45.20 21.16
N CYS A 31 -10.49 -45.99 20.11
CA CYS A 31 -10.42 -45.53 18.72
C CYS A 31 -11.53 -44.52 18.38
N LEU A 32 -12.76 -44.67 18.90
CA LEU A 32 -13.83 -43.66 18.72
C LEU A 32 -13.48 -42.37 19.45
N LYS A 33 -12.94 -42.43 20.68
CA LYS A 33 -12.42 -41.23 21.35
C LYS A 33 -11.28 -40.60 20.55
N PHE A 34 -10.33 -41.39 20.02
CA PHE A 34 -9.25 -40.86 19.17
C PHE A 34 -9.75 -40.20 17.88
N LEU A 35 -10.87 -40.66 17.32
CA LEU A 35 -11.53 -40.03 16.16
C LEU A 35 -12.28 -38.73 16.49
N PHE A 36 -12.52 -38.44 17.78
CA PHE A 36 -13.19 -37.22 18.25
C PHE A 36 -12.29 -36.30 19.10
N PHE A 37 -10.99 -36.61 19.25
CA PHE A 37 -10.01 -35.79 20.00
C PHE A 37 -9.02 -35.03 19.10
N PHE A 38 -9.06 -35.25 17.79
CA PHE A 38 -8.54 -34.26 16.85
C PHE A 38 -9.73 -33.37 16.50
N ASP A 39 -9.75 -32.15 17.03
CA ASP A 39 -10.49 -31.10 16.35
C ASP A 39 -10.09 -31.19 14.87
N PRO A 40 -11.04 -31.34 13.93
CA PRO A 40 -10.68 -31.35 12.52
C PRO A 40 -9.95 -30.04 12.28
N ILE A 41 -8.64 -30.12 11.99
CA ILE A 41 -7.86 -28.96 11.57
C ILE A 41 -8.69 -28.31 10.48
N ALA A 42 -9.19 -27.11 10.74
CA ALA A 42 -10.04 -26.43 9.77
C ALA A 42 -9.19 -26.28 8.50
N VAL A 43 -9.78 -26.46 7.32
CA VAL A 43 -9.03 -26.26 6.06
C VAL A 43 -8.40 -24.87 6.03
N GLU A 44 -9.04 -23.90 6.69
CA GLU A 44 -8.53 -22.54 6.95
C GLU A 44 -7.21 -22.50 7.75
N ASP A 45 -6.98 -23.43 8.68
CA ASP A 45 -5.72 -23.54 9.44
C ASP A 45 -4.57 -24.16 8.62
N MET A 46 -4.88 -24.79 7.48
CA MET A 46 -3.89 -25.32 6.55
C MET A 46 -3.49 -24.34 5.45
N LEU A 47 -4.22 -23.22 5.30
CA LEU A 47 -3.90 -22.23 4.27
C LEU A 47 -2.69 -21.38 4.68
N PRO A 48 -1.80 -21.03 3.75
CA PRO A 48 -0.68 -20.11 4.03
C PRO A 48 -1.11 -18.66 4.35
N TYR A 49 -2.42 -18.39 4.32
CA TYR A 49 -3.05 -17.08 4.46
C TYR A 49 -4.28 -17.18 5.35
N ARG A 50 -4.62 -16.06 5.99
CA ARG A 50 -5.91 -15.88 6.68
C ARG A 50 -6.56 -14.57 6.24
N GLU A 51 -7.87 -14.56 6.13
CA GLU A 51 -8.61 -13.31 6.00
C GLU A 51 -8.60 -12.56 7.33
N GLN A 52 -8.27 -11.26 7.30
CA GLN A 52 -8.32 -10.39 8.46
C GLN A 52 -8.95 -9.05 8.15
N THR A 53 -9.47 -8.41 9.20
CA THR A 53 -9.76 -6.98 9.18
C THR A 53 -8.45 -6.20 9.07
N LEU A 54 -8.42 -5.27 8.12
CA LEU A 54 -7.35 -4.29 7.92
C LEU A 54 -7.93 -2.87 7.87
N TYR A 55 -7.08 -1.86 8.02
CA TYR A 55 -7.48 -0.46 7.99
C TYR A 55 -6.75 0.27 6.86
N LYS A 56 -7.49 0.68 5.83
CA LYS A 56 -6.96 1.46 4.71
C LYS A 56 -7.07 2.94 5.02
N PHE A 57 -5.94 3.65 4.92
CA PHE A 57 -5.83 5.09 5.05
C PHE A 57 -5.53 5.70 3.67
N THR A 58 -6.30 6.72 3.27
CA THR A 58 -6.07 7.48 2.04
C THR A 58 -5.45 8.83 2.38
N THR A 59 -4.42 9.21 1.63
CA THR A 59 -3.74 10.51 1.72
C THR A 59 -3.47 11.06 0.32
N GLN A 60 -3.05 12.32 0.22
CA GLN A 60 -2.58 12.90 -1.04
C GLN A 60 -1.39 12.14 -1.68
N TYR A 61 -0.67 11.32 -0.90
CA TYR A 61 0.43 10.48 -1.40
C TYR A 61 -0.03 9.09 -1.86
N GLY A 62 -1.32 8.77 -1.67
CA GLY A 62 -1.93 7.48 -2.00
C GLY A 62 -2.37 6.71 -0.76
N ASP A 63 -2.88 5.51 -1.01
CA ASP A 63 -3.40 4.61 0.02
C ASP A 63 -2.28 3.80 0.68
N PHE A 64 -2.41 3.58 1.99
CA PHE A 64 -1.68 2.55 2.72
C PHE A 64 -2.63 1.76 3.62
N VAL A 65 -2.30 0.51 3.92
CA VAL A 65 -3.15 -0.41 4.68
C VAL A 65 -2.40 -0.88 5.91
N LEU A 66 -3.05 -0.79 7.07
CA LEU A 66 -2.53 -1.30 8.34
C LEU A 66 -3.15 -2.65 8.69
N GLU A 67 -2.29 -3.61 9.04
CA GLU A 67 -2.64 -4.82 9.80
C GLU A 67 -2.39 -4.53 11.28
N LEU A 68 -3.39 -4.73 12.14
CA LEU A 68 -3.26 -4.54 13.59
C LEU A 68 -3.03 -5.88 14.29
N PHE A 69 -2.40 -5.85 15.47
CA PHE A 69 -2.01 -7.03 16.24
C PHE A 69 -2.76 -7.15 17.56
N PRO A 70 -4.09 -7.40 17.56
CA PRO A 70 -4.91 -7.43 18.78
C PRO A 70 -4.49 -8.53 19.77
N ASN A 71 -3.85 -9.60 19.31
CA ASN A 71 -3.33 -10.65 20.19
C ASN A 71 -2.04 -10.24 20.92
N HIS A 72 -1.30 -9.25 20.41
CA HIS A 72 -0.04 -8.79 20.99
C HIS A 72 -0.24 -7.51 21.82
N ALA A 73 -1.06 -6.57 21.33
CA ALA A 73 -1.32 -5.29 21.97
C ALA A 73 -2.84 -5.03 22.08
N PRO A 74 -3.59 -5.85 22.84
CA PRO A 74 -5.05 -5.78 22.88
C PRO A 74 -5.59 -4.42 23.34
N ALA A 75 -5.00 -3.80 24.36
CA ALA A 75 -5.46 -2.51 24.86
C ALA A 75 -5.19 -1.39 23.87
N THR A 76 -3.99 -1.39 23.27
CA THR A 76 -3.56 -0.40 22.27
C THR A 76 -4.38 -0.50 20.99
N VAL A 77 -4.60 -1.71 20.47
CA VAL A 77 -5.45 -1.93 19.29
C VAL A 77 -6.89 -1.50 19.56
N ALA A 78 -7.47 -1.90 20.71
CA ALA A 78 -8.82 -1.47 21.06
C ALA A 78 -8.93 0.06 21.22
N HIS A 79 -7.89 0.72 21.74
CA HIS A 79 -7.83 2.19 21.82
C HIS A 79 -7.79 2.83 20.42
N PHE A 80 -6.89 2.34 19.56
CA PHE A 80 -6.72 2.83 18.20
C PHE A 80 -7.99 2.66 17.36
N GLU A 81 -8.64 1.51 17.44
CA GLU A 81 -9.90 1.24 16.74
C GLU A 81 -11.05 2.14 17.24
N LYS A 82 -11.11 2.46 18.54
CA LYS A 82 -12.07 3.45 19.08
C LYS A 82 -11.85 4.84 18.49
N LEU A 83 -10.59 5.27 18.34
CA LEU A 83 -10.24 6.55 17.72
C LEU A 83 -10.61 6.59 16.23
N ILE A 84 -10.43 5.49 15.50
CA ILE A 84 -10.92 5.38 14.12
C ILE A 84 -12.46 5.46 14.08
N ALA A 85 -13.14 4.65 14.90
CA ALA A 85 -14.59 4.56 14.91
C ALA A 85 -15.29 5.86 15.32
N SER A 86 -14.67 6.67 16.18
CA SER A 86 -15.18 8.00 16.56
C SER A 86 -14.99 9.07 15.46
N GLY A 87 -14.21 8.75 14.42
CA GLY A 87 -13.77 9.71 13.41
C GLY A 87 -12.72 10.69 13.91
N TYR A 88 -12.06 10.40 15.04
CA TYR A 88 -11.02 11.27 15.60
C TYR A 88 -9.88 11.47 14.60
N TYR A 89 -9.33 10.37 14.05
CA TYR A 89 -8.21 10.47 13.12
C TYR A 89 -8.56 11.27 11.86
N LEU A 90 -9.75 11.06 11.30
CA LEU A 90 -10.19 11.77 10.10
C LEU A 90 -10.35 13.28 10.30
N LYS A 91 -10.71 13.72 11.51
CA LYS A 91 -11.03 15.14 11.79
C LYS A 91 -9.89 15.89 12.46
N ASN A 92 -9.09 15.21 13.28
CA ASN A 92 -8.20 15.85 14.25
C ASN A 92 -6.77 15.29 14.21
N ALA A 93 -6.40 14.53 13.17
CA ALA A 93 -5.07 13.97 13.06
C ALA A 93 -4.52 14.04 11.64
N GLY A 94 -3.21 13.93 11.55
CA GLY A 94 -2.46 13.81 10.31
C GLY A 94 -1.00 13.54 10.61
N PHE A 95 -0.20 13.27 9.57
CA PHE A 95 1.24 13.17 9.73
C PHE A 95 1.84 14.56 9.92
N TYR A 96 2.54 14.75 11.04
CA TYR A 96 3.11 16.03 11.44
C TYR A 96 4.61 15.98 11.71
N ARG A 97 5.21 14.78 11.64
CA ARG A 97 6.65 14.60 11.79
C ARG A 97 7.13 13.55 10.81
N ALA A 98 8.21 13.85 10.11
CA ALA A 98 8.92 12.91 9.27
C ALA A 98 10.42 13.00 9.57
N GLU A 99 11.05 11.86 9.77
CA GLU A 99 12.49 11.72 9.94
C GLU A 99 12.92 10.63 8.95
N PRO A 100 13.30 10.98 7.70
CA PRO A 100 13.71 10.01 6.70
C PRO A 100 14.79 9.07 7.24
N GLY A 101 14.58 7.76 7.11
CA GLY A 101 15.46 6.76 7.72
C GLY A 101 15.29 6.66 9.24
N PHE A 102 14.14 7.02 9.81
CA PHE A 102 13.78 6.69 11.19
C PHE A 102 12.29 6.37 11.31
N VAL A 103 11.43 7.40 11.29
CA VAL A 103 9.98 7.25 11.46
C VAL A 103 9.21 8.32 10.72
N VAL A 104 7.95 8.04 10.41
CA VAL A 104 6.94 9.06 10.12
C VAL A 104 5.83 8.94 11.15
N GLN A 105 5.43 10.05 11.75
CA GLN A 105 4.56 10.07 12.92
C GLN A 105 3.32 10.92 12.66
N ALA A 106 2.17 10.34 13.03
CA ALA A 106 0.84 10.93 12.93
C ALA A 106 0.15 10.96 14.29
N GLY A 107 -0.89 11.80 14.40
CA GLY A 107 -1.68 11.93 15.61
C GLY A 107 -2.29 13.32 15.77
N GLY A 108 -2.80 13.57 16.97
CA GLY A 108 -3.49 14.81 17.35
C GLY A 108 -2.58 15.99 17.66
N PHE A 109 -1.27 15.77 17.80
CA PHE A 109 -0.30 16.76 18.30
C PHE A 109 -0.45 18.19 17.75
N VAL A 110 -0.55 18.35 16.42
CA VAL A 110 -0.65 19.68 15.78
C VAL A 110 -2.04 20.29 15.84
N HIS A 111 -3.07 19.49 16.13
CA HIS A 111 -4.45 19.94 16.27
C HIS A 111 -4.80 20.36 17.71
N ASP A 112 -3.93 20.04 18.67
CA ASP A 112 -4.12 20.31 20.11
C ASP A 112 -5.44 19.74 20.65
N ASN A 113 -5.87 18.61 20.10
CA ASN A 113 -7.12 17.96 20.44
C ASN A 113 -6.80 16.64 21.16
N PRO A 114 -7.01 16.50 22.47
CA PRO A 114 -6.66 15.28 23.20
C PRO A 114 -7.54 14.09 22.78
N SER A 115 -7.09 12.88 23.09
CA SER A 115 -7.91 11.68 22.93
C SER A 115 -9.20 11.80 23.76
N PRO A 116 -10.39 11.59 23.17
CA PRO A 116 -11.64 11.54 23.94
C PRO A 116 -11.74 10.28 24.82
N PHE A 117 -10.79 9.34 24.70
CA PHE A 117 -10.79 8.06 25.39
C PHE A 117 -9.64 7.91 26.40
N GLY A 118 -8.92 9.00 26.71
CA GLY A 118 -7.80 9.00 27.63
C GLY A 118 -6.52 8.43 27.02
N THR A 119 -5.70 7.78 27.85
CA THR A 119 -4.42 7.19 27.46
C THR A 119 -4.42 5.66 27.60
N VAL A 120 -3.39 5.03 27.05
CA VAL A 120 -3.11 3.60 27.13
C VAL A 120 -1.68 3.38 27.63
N ASP A 121 -1.52 2.35 28.47
CA ASP A 121 -0.22 1.93 29.00
C ASP A 121 0.61 1.21 27.93
N VAL A 122 1.93 1.23 28.10
CA VAL A 122 2.82 0.37 27.30
C VAL A 122 2.46 -1.10 27.52
N GLU A 123 2.21 -1.82 26.43
CA GLU A 123 2.07 -3.27 26.39
C GLU A 123 3.39 -3.86 25.89
N TYR A 124 3.73 -5.08 26.35
CA TYR A 124 4.94 -5.76 25.89
C TYR A 124 4.92 -5.90 24.37
N SER A 125 6.04 -5.55 23.75
CA SER A 125 6.08 -5.16 22.35
C SER A 125 6.95 -6.09 21.52
N LEU A 126 6.49 -6.37 20.30
CA LEU A 126 7.32 -6.96 19.26
C LEU A 126 8.48 -6.01 18.91
N PRO A 127 9.57 -6.50 18.30
CA PRO A 127 10.61 -5.64 17.75
C PRO A 127 10.02 -4.59 16.79
N SER A 128 10.48 -3.34 16.92
CA SER A 128 10.09 -2.23 16.04
C SER A 128 10.85 -2.27 14.72
N GLU A 129 10.65 -3.33 13.95
CA GLU A 129 11.21 -3.50 12.61
C GLU A 129 10.64 -2.48 11.62
N GLU A 130 11.28 -2.37 10.46
CA GLU A 130 10.77 -1.60 9.34
C GLU A 130 9.28 -1.94 9.07
N ARG A 131 8.47 -0.95 8.72
CA ARG A 131 7.01 -1.05 8.47
C ARG A 131 6.14 -1.28 9.69
N THR A 132 6.69 -1.54 10.87
CA THR A 132 5.86 -1.70 12.08
C THR A 132 5.22 -0.36 12.49
N VAL A 133 4.07 -0.46 13.15
CA VAL A 133 3.33 0.68 13.70
C VAL A 133 3.44 0.62 15.22
N VAL A 134 3.90 1.73 15.79
CA VAL A 134 4.24 1.86 17.20
C VAL A 134 3.38 2.96 17.83
N MET A 135 2.85 2.72 19.02
CA MET A 135 2.15 3.75 19.80
C MET A 135 3.18 4.72 20.37
N ALA A 136 3.11 5.98 19.98
CA ALA A 136 4.00 7.00 20.50
C ALA A 136 3.52 7.47 21.88
N ARG A 137 4.47 7.87 22.71
CA ARG A 137 4.24 8.29 24.10
C ARG A 137 5.25 9.35 24.53
N SER A 138 4.98 9.98 25.67
CA SER A 138 5.97 10.75 26.41
C SER A 138 6.87 9.83 27.26
N SER A 139 7.65 10.39 28.19
CA SER A 139 8.43 9.61 29.15
C SER A 139 7.56 8.74 30.07
N ASP A 140 6.32 9.14 30.33
CA ASP A 140 5.36 8.37 31.13
C ASP A 140 4.90 7.12 30.35
N PRO A 141 5.10 5.89 30.89
CA PRO A 141 4.58 4.65 30.31
C PRO A 141 3.07 4.66 30.04
N ALA A 142 2.29 5.41 30.80
CA ALA A 142 0.83 5.49 30.71
C ALA A 142 0.33 6.61 29.80
N SER A 143 1.18 7.14 28.91
CA SER A 143 0.89 8.33 28.10
C SER A 143 0.68 8.08 26.61
N GLY A 144 0.57 6.82 26.17
CA GLY A 144 0.14 6.51 24.81
C GLY A 144 -1.26 7.08 24.60
N SER A 145 -1.48 7.88 23.55
CA SER A 145 -2.78 8.51 23.32
C SER A 145 -3.23 8.36 21.87
N THR A 146 -3.02 9.37 21.04
CA THR A 146 -3.48 9.40 19.66
C THR A 146 -2.35 9.19 18.68
N GLU A 147 -1.13 9.47 19.11
CA GLU A 147 0.06 9.50 18.28
C GLU A 147 0.57 8.09 17.99
N PHE A 148 0.81 7.81 16.71
CA PHE A 148 1.44 6.59 16.27
C PHE A 148 2.55 6.90 15.26
N SER A 149 3.58 6.07 15.27
CA SER A 149 4.72 6.16 14.37
C SER A 149 4.79 4.92 13.49
N ILE A 150 4.99 5.12 12.20
CA ILE A 150 5.34 4.06 11.26
C ILE A 150 6.86 4.04 11.12
N MET A 151 7.48 2.88 11.34
CA MET A 151 8.92 2.70 11.24
C MET A 151 9.36 2.73 9.77
N LEU A 152 10.32 3.59 9.45
CA LEU A 152 10.93 3.70 8.11
C LEU A 152 12.22 2.88 7.97
N GLN A 153 12.68 2.29 9.08
CA GLN A 153 13.82 1.39 9.19
C GLN A 153 13.66 0.51 10.44
N ASP A 154 14.57 -0.43 10.66
CA ASP A 154 14.62 -1.18 11.93
C ASP A 154 15.07 -0.28 13.09
N ASN A 155 14.14 -0.04 14.03
CA ASN A 155 14.36 0.72 15.25
C ASN A 155 14.25 -0.16 16.50
N SER A 156 14.33 -1.48 16.36
CA SER A 156 14.08 -2.45 17.44
C SER A 156 14.97 -2.22 18.65
N ALA A 157 16.27 -1.97 18.43
CA ALA A 157 17.21 -1.71 19.52
C ALA A 157 16.89 -0.40 20.26
N ILE A 158 16.51 0.65 19.53
CA ILE A 158 16.21 1.98 20.09
C ILE A 158 14.89 1.97 20.87
N ASN A 159 13.90 1.23 20.38
CA ASN A 159 12.56 1.16 20.97
C ASN A 159 12.40 0.06 22.02
N ALA A 160 13.42 -0.79 22.20
CA ALA A 160 13.43 -1.81 23.24
C ALA A 160 13.38 -1.20 24.65
N PRO A 161 12.87 -1.93 25.65
CA PRO A 161 13.01 -1.53 27.04
C PRO A 161 14.48 -1.33 27.41
N GLN A 162 14.81 -0.18 27.98
CA GLN A 162 16.18 0.18 28.39
C GLN A 162 16.14 0.93 29.72
N GLY A 163 16.80 0.38 30.74
CA GLY A 163 16.75 0.92 32.10
C GLY A 163 15.31 1.01 32.60
N ASP A 164 14.90 2.22 33.00
CA ASP A 164 13.53 2.50 33.46
C ASP A 164 12.54 2.80 32.31
N SER A 165 13.01 2.89 31.06
CA SER A 165 12.13 3.07 29.91
C SER A 165 11.49 1.72 29.54
N PRO A 166 10.15 1.62 29.50
CA PRO A 166 9.45 0.38 29.13
C PRO A 166 9.49 0.07 27.63
N GLY A 167 10.17 0.89 26.82
CA GLY A 167 10.12 0.79 25.35
C GLY A 167 8.81 1.31 24.77
N TYR A 168 8.46 0.89 23.56
CA TYR A 168 7.25 1.32 22.87
C TYR A 168 6.43 0.15 22.34
N THR A 169 5.10 0.23 22.42
CA THR A 169 4.17 -0.80 21.97
C THR A 169 4.05 -0.85 20.44
N VAL A 170 4.52 -1.92 19.81
CA VAL A 170 4.21 -2.30 18.43
C VAL A 170 2.84 -2.94 18.43
N PHE A 171 1.88 -2.30 17.75
CA PHE A 171 0.48 -2.74 17.73
C PHE A 171 -0.03 -3.05 16.33
N GLY A 172 0.83 -2.94 15.32
CA GLY A 172 0.48 -3.27 13.94
C GLY A 172 1.66 -3.12 12.99
N ARG A 173 1.36 -3.18 11.69
CA ARG A 173 2.30 -2.97 10.61
C ARG A 173 1.62 -2.41 9.36
N VAL A 174 2.37 -1.80 8.48
CA VAL A 174 1.93 -1.51 7.11
C VAL A 174 1.93 -2.81 6.30
N HIS A 175 0.74 -3.25 5.92
CA HIS A 175 0.50 -4.44 5.10
C HIS A 175 0.61 -4.13 3.59
N ALA A 176 0.16 -2.95 3.16
CA ALA A 176 0.25 -2.51 1.77
C ALA A 176 0.46 -0.99 1.68
N GLY A 177 1.03 -0.52 0.58
CA GLY A 177 1.25 0.91 0.35
C GLY A 177 2.41 1.52 1.14
N TYR A 178 3.35 0.72 1.63
CA TYR A 178 4.52 1.24 2.33
C TYR A 178 5.37 2.22 1.49
N PRO A 179 5.56 2.03 0.16
CA PRO A 179 6.22 3.04 -0.67
C PRO A 179 5.50 4.40 -0.69
N ARG A 180 4.18 4.43 -0.43
CA ARG A 180 3.43 5.69 -0.25
C ARG A 180 3.81 6.37 1.04
N VAL A 181 3.97 5.59 2.11
CA VAL A 181 4.40 6.09 3.42
C VAL A 181 5.83 6.66 3.33
N VAL A 182 6.74 5.97 2.65
CA VAL A 182 8.11 6.45 2.40
C VAL A 182 8.10 7.74 1.57
N ALA A 183 7.39 7.73 0.43
CA ALA A 183 7.30 8.93 -0.44
C ALA A 183 6.66 10.13 0.28
N MET A 184 5.72 9.88 1.19
CA MET A 184 5.14 10.91 2.05
C MET A 184 6.18 11.48 3.02
N ALA A 185 6.94 10.61 3.70
CA ALA A 185 8.01 11.06 4.61
C ALA A 185 9.08 11.89 3.89
N GLU A 186 9.50 11.46 2.69
CA GLU A 186 10.43 12.21 1.83
C GLU A 186 9.85 13.53 1.30
N GLY A 187 8.52 13.60 1.13
CA GLY A 187 7.82 14.79 0.67
C GLY A 187 7.52 15.82 1.77
N MET A 188 7.70 15.44 3.04
CA MET A 188 7.53 16.31 4.21
C MET A 188 8.87 16.99 4.58
N SER A 189 8.78 18.14 5.24
CA SER A 189 9.97 18.73 5.89
C SER A 189 10.44 17.82 7.03
N GLU A 190 11.75 17.61 7.11
CA GLU A 190 12.36 16.81 8.17
C GLU A 190 12.12 17.43 9.57
N GLY A 191 11.88 16.57 10.56
CA GLY A 191 11.60 16.95 11.93
C GLY A 191 10.12 17.15 12.24
N TYR A 192 9.86 17.89 13.33
CA TYR A 192 8.51 18.18 13.82
C TYR A 192 7.92 19.43 13.19
N LEU A 193 6.65 19.34 12.81
CA LEU A 193 5.85 20.49 12.45
C LEU A 193 5.44 21.29 13.68
N ALA A 194 5.65 22.61 13.63
CA ALA A 194 5.15 23.51 14.67
C ALA A 194 3.61 23.59 14.64
N LYS A 195 2.95 23.65 15.81
CA LYS A 195 1.47 23.74 15.92
C LYS A 195 0.85 24.86 15.06
N LYS A 196 1.53 26.00 14.93
CA LYS A 196 1.10 27.13 14.09
C LYS A 196 1.05 26.80 12.58
N ASN A 197 1.77 25.77 12.15
CA ASN A 197 1.85 25.32 10.77
C ASN A 197 0.99 24.08 10.52
N LYS A 198 -0.02 23.80 11.36
CA LYS A 198 -0.87 22.59 11.28
C LYS A 198 -1.45 22.31 9.89
N ASP A 199 -1.68 23.34 9.09
CA ASP A 199 -2.20 23.21 7.71
C ASP A 199 -1.20 22.54 6.74
N GLN A 200 0.06 22.36 7.16
CA GLN A 200 1.09 21.62 6.41
C GLN A 200 1.15 20.14 6.79
N ALA A 201 0.41 19.70 7.82
CA ALA A 201 0.32 18.29 8.15
C ALA A 201 -0.37 17.54 7.01
N VAL A 202 0.02 16.29 6.77
CA VAL A 202 -0.62 15.46 5.75
C VAL A 202 -1.89 14.85 6.37
N PRO A 203 -3.09 15.27 5.94
CA PRO A 203 -4.34 14.78 6.52
C PRO A 203 -4.66 13.37 6.02
N PHE A 204 -5.54 12.69 6.75
CA PHE A 204 -6.22 11.50 6.24
C PHE A 204 -7.48 11.94 5.48
N GLU A 205 -7.55 11.61 4.19
CA GLU A 205 -8.70 11.93 3.34
C GLU A 205 -9.85 10.92 3.54
N ALA A 206 -9.50 9.66 3.80
CA ALA A 206 -10.44 8.60 4.16
C ALA A 206 -9.77 7.54 5.04
N ILE A 207 -10.56 6.86 5.87
CA ILE A 207 -10.14 5.69 6.66
C ILE A 207 -11.25 4.64 6.53
N GLU A 208 -10.92 3.47 5.97
CA GLU A 208 -11.87 2.40 5.67
C GLU A 208 -11.46 1.09 6.32
N LYS A 209 -12.41 0.41 6.95
CA LYS A 209 -12.23 -0.98 7.41
C LYS A 209 -12.44 -1.92 6.23
N ILE A 210 -11.44 -2.73 5.89
CA ILE A 210 -11.47 -3.66 4.77
C ILE A 210 -11.13 -5.09 5.23
N THR A 211 -11.45 -6.09 4.41
CA THR A 211 -10.98 -7.47 4.59
C THR A 211 -9.85 -7.75 3.60
N GLY A 212 -8.78 -8.41 4.05
CA GLY A 212 -7.65 -8.78 3.19
C GLY A 212 -6.98 -10.09 3.63
N LEU A 213 -6.27 -10.71 2.69
CA LEU A 213 -5.48 -11.92 2.93
C LEU A 213 -4.13 -11.57 3.54
N VAL A 214 -3.87 -12.06 4.75
CA VAL A 214 -2.63 -11.84 5.49
C VAL A 214 -1.82 -13.13 5.53
N PRO A 215 -0.53 -13.11 5.13
CA PRO A 215 0.32 -14.30 5.20
C PRO A 215 0.70 -14.67 6.64
N LEU A 216 0.72 -15.99 6.90
CA LEU A 216 0.96 -16.53 8.24
C LEU A 216 2.44 -16.66 8.62
N THR A 217 3.34 -16.75 7.63
CA THR A 217 4.79 -16.93 7.86
C THR A 217 5.57 -15.66 7.49
N LEU A 218 6.74 -15.48 8.11
CA LEU A 218 7.63 -14.35 7.82
C LEU A 218 8.08 -14.33 6.35
N GLU A 219 8.40 -15.50 5.78
CA GLU A 219 8.80 -15.61 4.38
C GLU A 219 7.69 -15.17 3.42
N LEU A 220 6.46 -15.66 3.63
CA LEU A 220 5.33 -15.28 2.80
C LEU A 220 4.93 -13.81 3.00
N ARG A 221 5.16 -13.25 4.19
CA ARG A 221 5.01 -11.82 4.45
C ARG A 221 5.99 -11.02 3.61
N ALA A 222 7.28 -11.36 3.61
CA ALA A 222 8.28 -10.67 2.80
C ALA A 222 7.93 -10.71 1.29
N VAL A 223 7.42 -11.84 0.81
CA VAL A 223 6.92 -11.97 -0.57
C VAL A 223 5.70 -11.09 -0.83
N SER A 224 4.73 -11.09 0.10
CA SER A 224 3.55 -10.22 0.03
C SER A 224 3.96 -8.76 -0.01
N ASP A 225 4.87 -8.34 0.87
CA ASP A 225 5.34 -6.96 0.98
C ASP A 225 5.93 -6.49 -0.35
N ALA A 226 6.81 -7.30 -0.94
CA ALA A 226 7.41 -6.95 -2.23
C ALA A 226 6.39 -6.85 -3.38
N ILE A 227 5.36 -7.72 -3.39
CA ILE A 227 4.27 -7.61 -4.37
C ILE A 227 3.46 -6.34 -4.11
N GLN A 228 3.07 -6.07 -2.86
CA GLN A 228 2.30 -4.88 -2.48
C GLN A 228 3.07 -3.59 -2.77
N ASP A 229 4.39 -3.58 -2.58
CA ASP A 229 5.24 -2.46 -2.91
C ASP A 229 5.31 -2.20 -4.41
N ALA A 230 5.50 -3.26 -5.20
CA ALA A 230 5.44 -3.17 -6.66
C ALA A 230 4.10 -2.56 -7.10
N LEU A 231 3.00 -3.05 -6.53
CA LEU A 231 1.64 -2.53 -6.77
C LEU A 231 1.42 -1.10 -6.31
N ALA A 232 2.15 -0.66 -5.29
CA ALA A 232 2.16 0.72 -4.82
C ALA A 232 3.05 1.63 -5.68
N THR A 233 3.55 1.21 -6.84
CA THR A 233 4.26 2.14 -7.75
C THR A 233 3.24 3.07 -8.43
N GLN A 234 3.42 4.38 -8.30
CA GLN A 234 2.46 5.39 -8.81
C GLN A 234 2.46 5.43 -10.32
N TYR A 235 1.27 5.52 -10.92
CA TYR A 235 1.10 5.76 -12.36
C TYR A 235 1.96 4.84 -13.22
N SER A 236 2.03 3.55 -12.88
CA SER A 236 2.85 2.58 -13.60
C SER A 236 2.09 1.27 -13.77
N VAL A 237 2.44 0.54 -14.83
CA VAL A 237 2.01 -0.84 -15.04
C VAL A 237 2.95 -1.74 -14.25
N VAL A 238 2.43 -2.69 -13.48
CA VAL A 238 3.28 -3.67 -12.79
C VAL A 238 3.26 -4.97 -13.58
N MET A 239 4.42 -5.54 -13.84
CA MET A 239 4.54 -6.80 -14.57
C MET A 239 5.44 -7.76 -13.80
N PHE A 240 4.87 -8.88 -13.37
CA PHE A 240 5.65 -10.00 -12.87
C PHE A 240 6.04 -10.88 -14.06
N GLY A 241 7.32 -11.10 -14.25
CA GLY A 241 7.87 -11.73 -15.46
C GLY A 241 9.02 -12.70 -15.16
N LYS A 242 9.53 -13.30 -16.24
CA LYS A 242 10.82 -13.98 -16.24
C LYS A 242 11.61 -13.54 -17.47
N THR A 243 12.91 -13.34 -17.33
CA THR A 243 13.79 -12.88 -18.42
C THR A 243 13.82 -13.88 -19.60
N THR A 244 13.66 -15.16 -19.30
CA THR A 244 13.66 -16.28 -20.26
C THR A 244 12.30 -16.53 -20.93
N CYS A 245 11.22 -15.91 -20.46
CA CYS A 245 9.86 -16.20 -20.95
C CYS A 245 9.53 -15.44 -22.25
N PRO A 246 9.14 -16.13 -23.35
CA PRO A 246 8.81 -15.48 -24.61
C PRO A 246 7.57 -14.58 -24.52
N TYR A 247 6.54 -15.00 -23.78
CA TYR A 247 5.34 -14.19 -23.54
C TYR A 247 5.66 -12.90 -22.76
N CYS A 248 6.62 -12.95 -21.85
CA CYS A 248 7.09 -11.75 -21.14
C CYS A 248 7.77 -10.77 -22.10
N LYS A 249 8.64 -11.26 -23.00
CA LYS A 249 9.31 -10.41 -24.00
C LYS A 249 8.29 -9.73 -24.92
N LYS A 250 7.27 -10.48 -25.35
CA LYS A 250 6.18 -9.97 -26.17
C LYS A 250 5.37 -8.87 -25.47
N ALA A 251 4.93 -9.11 -24.23
CA ALA A 251 4.21 -8.11 -23.44
C ALA A 251 5.03 -6.83 -23.23
N LYS A 252 6.34 -6.96 -22.93
CA LYS A 252 7.25 -5.80 -22.80
C LYS A 252 7.35 -5.00 -24.09
N ALA A 253 7.41 -5.65 -25.24
CA ALA A 253 7.46 -4.97 -26.53
C ALA A 253 6.19 -4.13 -26.78
N ILE A 254 5.01 -4.71 -26.53
CA ILE A 254 3.71 -4.02 -26.66
C ILE A 254 3.61 -2.83 -25.70
N LEU A 255 3.95 -3.02 -24.42
CA LEU A 255 3.90 -1.95 -23.42
C LEU A 255 4.89 -0.81 -23.75
N LYS A 256 6.06 -1.15 -24.31
CA LYS A 256 7.04 -0.18 -24.80
C LYS A 256 6.52 0.60 -26.00
N GLU A 257 5.83 -0.07 -26.93
CA GLU A 257 5.24 0.57 -28.12
C GLU A 257 4.23 1.66 -27.74
N ILE A 258 3.36 1.38 -26.77
CA ILE A 258 2.42 2.38 -26.24
C ILE A 258 3.06 3.40 -25.29
N LYS A 259 4.38 3.33 -25.08
CA LYS A 259 5.16 4.20 -24.16
C LYS A 259 4.69 4.15 -22.70
N ALA A 260 4.21 3.00 -22.24
CA ALA A 260 3.82 2.81 -20.84
C ALA A 260 5.04 2.82 -19.92
N GLU A 261 4.90 3.48 -18.78
CA GLU A 261 5.83 3.30 -17.65
C GLU A 261 5.53 1.96 -16.97
N VAL A 262 6.49 1.03 -16.99
CA VAL A 262 6.32 -0.34 -16.49
C VAL A 262 7.35 -0.64 -15.40
N HIS A 263 6.87 -1.06 -14.24
CA HIS A 263 7.68 -1.69 -13.21
C HIS A 263 7.69 -3.21 -13.42
N VAL A 264 8.86 -3.79 -13.68
CA VAL A 264 9.02 -5.21 -13.95
C VAL A 264 9.69 -5.91 -12.77
N VAL A 265 9.04 -6.93 -12.23
CA VAL A 265 9.60 -7.83 -11.22
C VAL A 265 9.98 -9.15 -11.91
N GLU A 266 11.28 -9.38 -12.09
CA GLU A 266 11.81 -10.58 -12.74
C GLU A 266 11.99 -11.70 -11.72
N LEU A 267 11.06 -12.65 -11.74
CA LEU A 267 11.00 -13.73 -10.75
C LEU A 267 12.19 -14.70 -10.85
N ASP A 268 12.78 -14.85 -12.02
CA ASP A 268 13.94 -15.71 -12.25
C ASP A 268 15.27 -15.10 -11.80
N LEU A 269 15.29 -13.84 -11.39
CA LEU A 269 16.44 -13.18 -10.77
C LEU A 269 16.38 -13.18 -9.24
N LEU A 270 15.28 -13.66 -8.66
CA LEU A 270 15.12 -13.80 -7.21
C LEU A 270 15.93 -15.00 -6.67
N PRO A 271 16.25 -15.02 -5.36
CA PRO A 271 16.92 -16.17 -4.76
C PRO A 271 16.16 -17.50 -5.00
N PRO A 272 16.88 -18.64 -5.06
CA PRO A 272 16.25 -19.95 -5.29
C PRO A 272 15.10 -20.23 -4.31
N GLY A 273 13.99 -20.79 -4.81
CA GLY A 273 12.79 -21.09 -4.03
C GLY A 273 11.80 -19.92 -3.87
N VAL A 274 12.27 -18.67 -3.89
CA VAL A 274 11.44 -17.47 -3.70
C VAL A 274 10.48 -17.25 -4.86
N ALA A 275 10.92 -17.55 -6.09
CA ALA A 275 10.09 -17.39 -7.29
C ALA A 275 8.77 -18.16 -7.21
N SER A 276 8.76 -19.37 -6.62
CA SER A 276 7.51 -20.14 -6.46
C SER A 276 6.57 -19.45 -5.47
N GLN A 277 7.09 -18.98 -4.34
CA GLN A 277 6.30 -18.26 -3.34
C GLN A 277 5.65 -17.00 -3.92
N TYR A 278 6.36 -16.26 -4.78
CA TYR A 278 5.77 -15.14 -5.53
C TYR A 278 4.63 -15.60 -6.43
N GLN A 279 4.82 -16.67 -7.20
CA GLN A 279 3.79 -17.16 -8.09
C GLN A 279 2.55 -17.65 -7.33
N ASP A 280 2.75 -18.32 -6.20
CA ASP A 280 1.66 -18.80 -5.33
C ASP A 280 0.91 -17.60 -4.68
N MET A 281 1.64 -16.56 -4.25
CA MET A 281 1.03 -15.31 -3.78
C MET A 281 0.28 -14.56 -4.88
N LEU A 282 0.83 -14.50 -6.09
CA LEU A 282 0.17 -13.89 -7.23
C LEU A 282 -1.13 -14.62 -7.57
N GLU A 283 -1.16 -15.95 -7.45
CA GLU A 283 -2.41 -16.71 -7.59
C GLU A 283 -3.43 -16.32 -6.53
N ALA A 284 -3.04 -16.27 -5.25
CA ALA A 284 -3.93 -15.89 -4.16
C ALA A 284 -4.49 -14.47 -4.31
N LEU A 285 -3.66 -13.50 -4.72
CA LEU A 285 -4.06 -12.09 -4.82
C LEU A 285 -4.76 -11.75 -6.13
N THR A 286 -4.43 -12.43 -7.22
CA THR A 286 -4.82 -12.00 -8.58
C THR A 286 -5.59 -13.06 -9.36
N GLY A 287 -5.66 -14.28 -8.84
CA GLY A 287 -6.21 -15.45 -9.53
C GLY A 287 -5.29 -15.99 -10.64
N ARG A 288 -4.04 -15.51 -10.76
CA ARG A 288 -3.11 -15.92 -11.82
C ARG A 288 -1.71 -16.22 -11.29
N ARG A 289 -1.32 -17.50 -11.36
CA ARG A 289 0.01 -18.01 -11.01
C ARG A 289 1.08 -17.80 -12.08
N THR A 290 0.69 -17.77 -13.34
CA THR A 290 1.61 -17.82 -14.49
C THR A 290 2.21 -16.46 -14.82
N VAL A 291 3.42 -16.45 -15.40
CA VAL A 291 4.06 -15.24 -15.95
C VAL A 291 3.93 -15.17 -17.48
N PRO A 292 3.78 -13.96 -18.07
CA PRO A 292 3.68 -12.70 -17.35
C PRO A 292 2.32 -12.56 -16.66
N ASN A 293 2.32 -11.89 -15.51
CA ASN A 293 1.11 -11.40 -14.86
C ASN A 293 1.21 -9.88 -14.85
N ILE A 294 0.35 -9.21 -15.62
CA ILE A 294 0.36 -7.76 -15.79
C ILE A 294 -0.80 -7.18 -15.00
N LEU A 295 -0.50 -6.17 -14.17
CA LEU A 295 -1.44 -5.53 -13.27
C LEU A 295 -1.53 -4.03 -13.55
N LEU A 296 -2.77 -3.54 -13.58
CA LEU A 296 -3.10 -2.12 -13.62
C LEU A 296 -3.82 -1.76 -12.32
N ASN A 297 -3.24 -0.85 -11.52
CA ASN A 297 -3.76 -0.48 -10.20
C ASN A 297 -4.11 -1.69 -9.32
N GLY A 298 -3.20 -2.65 -9.21
CA GLY A 298 -3.41 -3.85 -8.39
C GLY A 298 -4.30 -4.94 -9.02
N LYS A 299 -4.99 -4.65 -10.13
CA LYS A 299 -5.86 -5.63 -10.80
C LYS A 299 -5.14 -6.28 -11.98
N SER A 300 -5.11 -7.61 -12.00
CA SER A 300 -4.57 -8.34 -13.16
C SER A 300 -5.43 -8.09 -14.41
N ILE A 301 -4.76 -7.78 -15.52
CA ILE A 301 -5.32 -7.73 -16.87
C ILE A 301 -4.94 -8.96 -17.70
N GLY A 302 -4.24 -9.92 -17.09
CA GLY A 302 -3.84 -11.17 -17.70
C GLY A 302 -2.35 -11.26 -18.01
N GLY A 303 -2.02 -12.10 -18.99
CA GLY A 303 -0.66 -12.42 -19.43
C GLY A 303 -0.35 -11.90 -20.83
N GLY A 304 0.63 -12.52 -21.49
CA GLY A 304 1.17 -12.00 -22.75
C GLY A 304 0.14 -11.96 -23.87
N ASP A 305 -0.63 -13.03 -24.01
CA ASP A 305 -1.68 -13.14 -25.02
C ASP A 305 -2.87 -12.22 -24.73
N ASP A 306 -3.23 -12.06 -23.45
CA ASP A 306 -4.29 -11.14 -23.02
C ASP A 306 -3.92 -9.68 -23.35
N VAL A 307 -2.67 -9.29 -23.07
CA VAL A 307 -2.14 -7.95 -23.38
C VAL A 307 -2.09 -7.71 -24.89
N GLU A 308 -1.67 -8.71 -25.67
CA GLU A 308 -1.70 -8.62 -27.13
C GLU A 308 -3.13 -8.43 -27.66
N ALA A 309 -4.08 -9.25 -27.20
CA ALA A 309 -5.46 -9.15 -27.62
C ALA A 309 -6.05 -7.76 -27.28
N LEU A 310 -5.77 -7.23 -26.09
CA LEU A 310 -6.17 -5.88 -25.68
C LEU A 310 -5.52 -4.80 -26.55
N HIS A 311 -4.27 -4.98 -26.95
CA HIS A 311 -3.56 -4.04 -27.83
C HIS A 311 -4.12 -4.05 -29.25
N GLN A 312 -4.32 -5.23 -29.84
CA GLN A 312 -4.93 -5.40 -31.17
C GLN A 312 -6.36 -4.86 -31.21
N ALA A 313 -7.11 -5.01 -30.12
CA ALA A 313 -8.45 -4.43 -29.96
C ALA A 313 -8.43 -2.92 -29.65
N GLN A 314 -7.28 -2.26 -29.61
CA GLN A 314 -7.10 -0.84 -29.26
C GLN A 314 -7.63 -0.45 -27.86
N LYS A 315 -7.76 -1.42 -26.95
CA LYS A 315 -8.25 -1.22 -25.57
C LYS A 315 -7.14 -0.97 -24.56
N LEU A 316 -5.94 -1.49 -24.81
CA LEU A 316 -4.83 -1.42 -23.86
C LEU A 316 -4.39 0.02 -23.57
N ALA A 317 -4.13 0.83 -24.61
CA ALA A 317 -3.64 2.19 -24.42
C ALA A 317 -4.62 3.07 -23.62
N PRO A 318 -5.94 3.09 -23.89
CA PRO A 318 -6.91 3.77 -23.03
C PRO A 318 -6.89 3.29 -21.57
N MET A 319 -6.76 1.98 -21.32
CA MET A 319 -6.70 1.44 -19.96
C MET A 319 -5.43 1.91 -19.22
N VAL A 320 -4.28 1.87 -19.88
CA VAL A 320 -2.99 2.31 -19.32
C VAL A 320 -2.96 3.83 -19.14
N GLN A 321 -3.57 4.58 -20.07
CA GLN A 321 -3.73 6.01 -19.95
C GLN A 321 -4.57 6.35 -18.72
N LYS A 322 -5.72 5.69 -18.53
CA LYS A 322 -6.63 5.94 -17.41
C LYS A 322 -5.96 5.82 -16.04
N ILE A 323 -4.99 4.91 -15.89
CA ILE A 323 -4.22 4.77 -14.64
C ILE A 323 -3.05 5.75 -14.51
N GLY A 324 -2.84 6.62 -15.50
CA GLY A 324 -1.76 7.59 -15.53
C GLY A 324 -0.43 7.08 -16.06
N ALA A 325 -0.34 5.81 -16.46
CA ALA A 325 0.93 5.20 -16.88
C ALA A 325 1.45 5.67 -18.25
N LEU A 326 0.67 6.49 -18.96
CA LEU A 326 1.13 7.25 -20.12
C LEU A 326 1.45 8.72 -19.80
N ALA A 327 1.16 9.22 -18.60
CA ALA A 327 1.18 10.65 -18.30
C ALA A 327 2.53 11.31 -18.56
N LYS A 328 3.65 10.64 -18.23
CA LYS A 328 4.99 11.12 -18.56
C LYS A 328 5.17 11.31 -20.06
N SER A 329 4.78 10.32 -20.86
CA SER A 329 4.85 10.40 -22.32
C SER A 329 3.91 11.47 -22.88
N VAL A 330 2.72 11.65 -22.30
CA VAL A 330 1.77 12.70 -22.68
C VAL A 330 2.36 14.08 -22.43
N VAL A 331 2.99 14.32 -21.27
CA VAL A 331 3.67 15.58 -20.95
C VAL A 331 4.78 15.84 -21.96
N LEU A 332 5.70 14.87 -22.13
CA LEU A 332 6.85 15.02 -23.01
C LEU A 332 6.44 15.22 -24.47
N ASP A 333 5.52 14.42 -25.00
CA ASP A 333 5.02 14.56 -26.36
C ASP A 333 4.30 15.91 -26.55
N SER A 334 3.54 16.38 -25.55
CA SER A 334 2.88 17.69 -25.62
C SER A 334 3.90 18.82 -25.76
N ILE A 335 4.89 18.89 -24.86
CA ILE A 335 5.86 20.00 -24.82
C ILE A 335 6.91 19.94 -25.94
N THR A 336 7.17 18.76 -26.51
CA THR A 336 8.15 18.60 -27.61
C THR A 336 7.52 18.79 -28.98
N LYS A 337 6.25 18.45 -29.16
CA LYS A 337 5.55 18.55 -30.46
C LYS A 337 4.86 19.87 -30.70
N ASN A 338 4.73 20.73 -29.68
CA ASN A 338 3.99 21.98 -29.76
C ASN A 338 4.87 23.16 -29.30
N PRO A 339 4.96 24.25 -30.09
CA PRO A 339 5.69 25.46 -29.73
C PRO A 339 5.29 26.11 -28.40
N LEU A 340 4.01 26.07 -28.07
CA LEU A 340 3.43 26.64 -26.86
C LEU A 340 2.41 25.66 -26.29
N VAL A 341 2.59 25.30 -25.02
CA VAL A 341 1.69 24.40 -24.27
C VAL A 341 1.31 25.04 -22.95
N VAL A 342 0.03 24.93 -22.59
CA VAL A 342 -0.50 25.40 -21.32
C VAL A 342 -1.27 24.26 -20.67
N PHE A 343 -0.75 23.74 -19.55
CA PHE A 343 -1.47 22.79 -18.71
C PHE A 343 -2.31 23.57 -17.70
N THR A 344 -3.62 23.36 -17.70
CA THR A 344 -4.60 24.18 -16.98
C THR A 344 -5.63 23.33 -16.25
N LYS A 345 -6.44 23.98 -15.41
CA LYS A 345 -7.73 23.45 -14.99
C LYS A 345 -8.83 24.39 -15.47
N SER A 346 -9.95 23.84 -15.94
CA SER A 346 -11.00 24.63 -16.62
C SER A 346 -11.67 25.64 -15.69
N TYR A 347 -11.76 25.33 -14.39
CA TYR A 347 -12.35 26.19 -13.37
C TYR A 347 -11.39 27.25 -12.82
N ASP A 348 -10.07 27.07 -12.96
CA ASP A 348 -9.04 27.91 -12.33
C ASP A 348 -8.97 29.32 -12.96
N PRO A 349 -9.19 30.40 -12.18
CA PRO A 349 -9.16 31.77 -12.70
C PRO A 349 -7.80 32.18 -13.27
N TYR A 350 -6.68 31.73 -12.67
CA TYR A 350 -5.35 32.06 -13.14
C TYR A 350 -5.06 31.41 -14.50
N SER A 351 -5.51 30.17 -14.69
CA SER A 351 -5.48 29.49 -15.98
C SER A 351 -6.32 30.22 -17.05
N LYS A 352 -7.48 30.77 -16.68
CA LYS A 352 -8.32 31.56 -17.61
C LYS A 352 -7.63 32.85 -18.04
N ASP A 353 -6.99 33.55 -17.11
CA ASP A 353 -6.22 34.78 -17.38
C ASP A 353 -5.08 34.52 -18.37
N VAL A 354 -4.27 33.49 -18.14
CA VAL A 354 -3.15 33.14 -19.02
C VAL A 354 -3.64 32.78 -20.42
N LYS A 355 -4.71 31.97 -20.53
CA LYS A 355 -5.29 31.62 -21.83
C LYS A 355 -5.80 32.86 -22.58
N LYS A 356 -6.44 33.81 -21.87
CA LYS A 356 -6.92 35.07 -22.45
C LYS A 356 -5.76 35.94 -22.95
N LEU A 357 -4.70 36.07 -22.15
CA LEU A 357 -3.51 36.83 -22.49
C LEU A 357 -2.83 36.28 -23.75
N LEU A 358 -2.52 34.98 -23.77
CA LEU A 358 -1.87 34.32 -24.91
C LEU A 358 -2.72 34.41 -26.18
N LYS A 359 -4.04 34.26 -26.06
CA LYS A 359 -4.97 34.44 -27.19
C LYS A 359 -4.99 35.89 -27.70
N ALA A 360 -4.93 36.88 -26.82
CA ALA A 360 -4.88 38.29 -27.20
C ALA A 360 -3.59 38.65 -27.96
N LEU A 361 -2.49 37.96 -27.68
CA LEU A 361 -1.23 38.07 -28.44
C LEU A 361 -1.29 37.39 -29.80
N GLY A 362 -2.31 36.57 -30.08
CA GLY A 362 -2.43 35.79 -31.31
C GLY A 362 -1.73 34.43 -31.27
N ALA A 363 -1.30 33.97 -30.09
CA ALA A 363 -0.50 32.77 -29.96
C ALA A 363 -1.30 31.49 -30.22
N LYS A 364 -0.72 30.56 -31.00
CA LYS A 364 -1.23 29.20 -31.21
C LYS A 364 -0.72 28.30 -30.09
N MET A 365 -1.61 27.98 -29.15
CA MET A 365 -1.28 27.14 -27.99
C MET A 365 -2.02 25.80 -28.01
N LEU A 366 -1.35 24.75 -27.55
CA LEU A 366 -2.01 23.54 -27.07
C LEU A 366 -2.45 23.76 -25.62
N VAL A 367 -3.75 23.63 -25.35
CA VAL A 367 -4.29 23.64 -23.97
C VAL A 367 -4.56 22.22 -23.53
N VAL A 368 -4.03 21.84 -22.37
CA VAL A 368 -4.28 20.54 -21.73
C VAL A 368 -5.03 20.77 -20.43
N GLU A 369 -6.36 20.57 -20.46
CA GLU A 369 -7.24 20.73 -19.30
C GLU A 369 -7.20 19.48 -18.41
N LEU A 370 -6.45 19.54 -17.31
CA LEU A 370 -6.18 18.41 -16.44
C LEU A 370 -7.42 17.87 -15.72
N ASP A 371 -8.36 18.74 -15.36
CA ASP A 371 -9.60 18.39 -14.66
C ASP A 371 -10.62 17.65 -15.56
N THR A 372 -10.40 17.63 -16.87
CA THR A 372 -11.28 16.95 -17.84
C THR A 372 -10.77 15.57 -18.24
N ARG A 373 -9.63 15.13 -17.69
CA ARG A 373 -8.95 13.90 -18.08
C ARG A 373 -8.84 12.93 -16.91
N ASP A 374 -9.06 11.64 -17.18
CA ASP A 374 -8.85 10.57 -16.19
C ASP A 374 -7.40 10.55 -15.65
N ASP A 375 -6.42 10.89 -16.49
CA ASP A 375 -4.99 10.90 -16.17
C ASP A 375 -4.48 12.26 -15.67
N GLY A 376 -5.38 13.22 -15.40
CA GLY A 376 -5.02 14.58 -15.01
C GLY A 376 -4.12 14.67 -13.78
N ALA A 377 -4.41 13.86 -12.75
CA ALA A 377 -3.59 13.79 -11.54
C ALA A 377 -2.17 13.27 -11.82
N ALA A 378 -2.05 12.27 -12.70
CA ALA A 378 -0.78 11.68 -13.11
C ALA A 378 0.05 12.66 -13.95
N ILE A 379 -0.60 13.43 -14.82
CA ILE A 379 0.04 14.50 -15.59
C ILE A 379 0.56 15.57 -14.62
N MET A 380 -0.26 15.98 -13.65
CA MET A 380 0.15 16.97 -12.66
C MET A 380 1.34 16.51 -11.82
N TYR A 381 1.35 15.25 -11.40
CA TYR A 381 2.48 14.63 -10.71
C TYR A 381 3.77 14.70 -11.53
N ASN A 382 3.71 14.40 -12.83
CA ASN A 382 4.86 14.49 -13.73
C ASN A 382 5.30 15.94 -13.96
N LEU A 383 4.36 16.89 -14.08
CA LEU A 383 4.67 18.31 -14.19
C LEU A 383 5.40 18.82 -12.95
N GLN A 384 4.94 18.47 -11.75
CA GLN A 384 5.62 18.83 -10.51
C GLN A 384 7.06 18.32 -10.49
N LYS A 385 7.32 17.07 -10.91
CA LYS A 385 8.69 16.54 -11.00
C LYS A 385 9.55 17.29 -12.01
N LEU A 386 8.95 17.76 -13.11
CA LEU A 386 9.67 18.45 -14.18
C LEU A 386 9.94 19.93 -13.86
N THR A 387 9.00 20.61 -13.20
CA THR A 387 9.03 22.08 -13.02
C THR A 387 9.14 22.53 -11.57
N GLY A 388 8.98 21.61 -10.61
CA GLY A 388 8.84 21.92 -9.19
C GLY A 388 7.46 22.48 -8.79
N ARG A 389 6.54 22.72 -9.74
CA ARG A 389 5.27 23.40 -9.49
C ARG A 389 4.11 22.44 -9.30
N LYS A 390 3.38 22.62 -8.20
CA LYS A 390 2.16 21.84 -7.86
C LYS A 390 0.84 22.52 -8.27
N THR A 391 0.90 23.68 -8.92
CA THR A 391 -0.28 24.48 -9.27
C THR A 391 -0.45 24.64 -10.78
N THR A 392 -1.68 24.89 -11.22
CA THR A 392 -1.96 25.38 -12.58
C THR A 392 -2.05 26.91 -12.58
N PRO A 393 -1.78 27.57 -13.71
CA PRO A 393 -1.27 27.00 -14.97
C PRO A 393 0.22 26.62 -14.90
N ASN A 394 0.62 25.63 -15.70
CA ASN A 394 2.03 25.35 -16.05
C ASN A 394 2.22 25.67 -17.54
N VAL A 395 3.09 26.62 -17.87
CA VAL A 395 3.26 27.15 -19.23
C VAL A 395 4.63 26.79 -19.80
N PHE A 396 4.66 26.28 -21.03
CA PHE A 396 5.87 25.90 -21.73
C PHE A 396 5.97 26.57 -23.09
N VAL A 397 7.16 27.09 -23.41
CA VAL A 397 7.51 27.66 -24.72
C VAL A 397 8.76 26.94 -25.25
N ALA A 398 8.69 26.41 -26.47
CA ALA A 398 9.75 25.61 -27.09
C ALA A 398 10.32 24.51 -26.17
N GLY A 399 9.42 23.80 -25.48
CA GLY A 399 9.77 22.72 -24.54
C GLY A 399 10.34 23.17 -23.19
N LYS A 400 10.54 24.48 -22.95
CA LYS A 400 11.04 25.03 -21.68
C LYS A 400 9.90 25.62 -20.86
N THR A 401 9.88 25.37 -19.55
CA THR A 401 8.91 26.01 -18.64
C THR A 401 9.21 27.50 -18.52
N ILE A 402 8.17 28.32 -18.64
CA ILE A 402 8.23 29.75 -18.31
C ILE A 402 7.54 30.06 -16.97
N GLY A 403 7.04 29.03 -16.28
CA GLY A 403 6.37 29.15 -14.98
C GLY A 403 4.85 29.10 -15.07
N GLY A 404 4.19 29.84 -14.17
CA GLY A 404 2.74 29.91 -14.03
C GLY A 404 2.18 31.27 -14.43
N ALA A 405 1.06 31.65 -13.82
CA ALA A 405 0.35 32.87 -14.20
C ALA A 405 1.15 34.14 -13.93
N ASP A 406 1.77 34.27 -12.76
CA ASP A 406 2.54 35.46 -12.39
C ASP A 406 3.79 35.61 -13.27
N ASP A 407 4.50 34.50 -13.52
CA ASP A 407 5.68 34.50 -14.39
C ASP A 407 5.31 34.88 -15.84
N THR A 408 4.18 34.37 -16.33
CA THR A 408 3.69 34.70 -17.69
C THR A 408 3.31 36.17 -17.79
N LYS A 409 2.64 36.73 -16.78
CA LYS A 409 2.29 38.15 -16.73
C LYS A 409 3.55 39.03 -16.68
N ALA A 410 4.51 38.68 -15.84
CA ALA A 410 5.78 39.40 -15.74
C ALA A 410 6.57 39.40 -17.06
N LEU A 411 6.65 38.26 -17.76
CA LEU A 411 7.29 38.17 -19.08
C LEU A 411 6.53 38.96 -20.15
N HIS A 412 5.21 39.09 -20.03
CA HIS A 412 4.43 39.92 -20.94
C HIS A 412 4.71 41.41 -20.71
N GLU A 413 4.74 41.85 -19.46
CA GLU A 413 5.02 43.24 -19.06
C GLU A 413 6.44 43.68 -19.47
N SER A 414 7.42 42.79 -19.43
CA SER A 414 8.78 43.06 -19.91
C SER A 414 8.92 43.05 -21.43
N GLY A 415 7.91 42.57 -22.16
CA GLY A 415 7.95 42.35 -23.61
C GLY A 415 8.69 41.07 -24.06
N GLU A 416 9.33 40.36 -23.13
CA GLU A 416 10.10 39.14 -23.41
C GLU A 416 9.22 37.97 -23.87
N LEU A 417 7.99 37.87 -23.37
CA LEU A 417 7.04 36.82 -23.77
C LEU A 417 6.82 36.82 -25.28
N THR A 418 6.60 37.98 -25.89
CA THR A 418 6.37 38.09 -27.34
C THR A 418 7.57 37.59 -28.12
N LEU A 419 8.79 37.92 -27.68
CA LEU A 419 10.03 37.45 -28.31
C LEU A 419 10.16 35.93 -28.23
N LEU A 420 9.92 35.35 -27.05
CA LEU A 420 9.96 33.90 -26.84
C LEU A 420 8.96 33.18 -27.74
N LEU A 421 7.74 33.71 -27.84
CA LEU A 421 6.68 33.12 -28.65
C LEU A 421 6.99 33.22 -30.16
N GLN A 422 7.56 34.33 -30.64
CA GLN A 422 8.02 34.46 -32.03
C GLN A 422 9.14 33.48 -32.34
N GLN A 423 10.15 33.39 -31.47
CA GLN A 423 11.28 32.46 -31.64
C GLN A 423 10.84 31.00 -31.64
N ALA A 424 9.83 30.66 -30.85
CA ALA A 424 9.25 29.33 -30.83
C ALA A 424 8.37 29.01 -32.06
N GLY A 425 7.99 30.02 -32.85
CA GLY A 425 7.01 29.85 -33.94
C GLY A 425 5.57 29.68 -33.44
N ALA A 426 5.26 30.26 -32.27
CA ALA A 426 3.95 30.21 -31.66
C ALA A 426 3.04 31.40 -32.04
N LEU A 427 3.56 32.42 -32.74
CA LEU A 427 2.84 33.63 -33.18
C LEU A 427 2.65 33.68 -34.70
#